data_AF-A0A2P9GYS1-F1
#
_entry.id   AF-A0A2P9GYS1-F1
#
_cell.length_a   1.000
_cell.length_b   1.000
_cell.length_c   1.000
_cell.angle_alpha   90.00
_cell.angle_beta   90.00
_cell.angle_gamma   90.00
#
_symmetry.space_group_name_H-M   'P 1'
#
loop_
_entity.id
_entity.type
_entity.pdbx_description
1 polymer ?
#
loop_
_entity_poly.entity_id
_entity_poly.type
_entity_poly.pdbx_seq_one_letter_code
_entity_poly.pdbx_strand_id
1 'polypeptide(L)'
;MGKKEKEKKEKPLDKMTAKELRELAMTTGAVVGVHAMNKAELIAAIKEERGIVDEKGKKKATDVRALKAKIKDLQDKRQKAVEEGRSKLADSFRRRISNLKKKTRRAA
;
A
#
# COMPACT_ATOMS: atom_id res chain seq x y z
N MET A 1 -7.71 -21.51 -38.25
CA MET A 1 -7.15 -21.57 -36.88
C MET A 1 -6.36 -20.30 -36.63
N GLY A 2 -6.77 -19.48 -35.66
CA GLY A 2 -5.96 -18.36 -35.15
C GLY A 2 -6.54 -16.97 -35.42
N LYS A 3 -7.42 -16.52 -34.51
CA LYS A 3 -7.45 -15.12 -34.05
C LYS A 3 -7.97 -15.12 -32.62
N LYS A 4 -7.03 -14.91 -31.68
CA LYS A 4 -7.28 -14.60 -30.27
C LYS A 4 -8.17 -13.34 -30.23
N GLU A 5 -9.45 -13.52 -29.93
CA GLU A 5 -10.35 -12.41 -29.63
C GLU A 5 -9.95 -11.83 -28.27
N LYS A 6 -9.28 -10.68 -28.37
CA LYS A 6 -9.10 -9.71 -27.30
C LYS A 6 -10.44 -9.01 -27.13
N GLU A 7 -11.20 -9.31 -26.08
CA GLU A 7 -12.30 -8.48 -25.56
C GLU A 7 -12.79 -9.17 -24.28
N LYS A 8 -12.67 -8.62 -23.07
CA LYS A 8 -13.16 -7.32 -22.65
C LYS A 8 -12.18 -6.73 -21.65
N LYS A 9 -11.66 -5.53 -21.96
CA LYS A 9 -11.11 -4.64 -20.93
C LYS A 9 -12.27 -4.21 -20.04
N GLU A 10 -12.64 -5.05 -19.09
CA GLU A 10 -13.50 -4.64 -17.99
C GLU A 10 -12.81 -3.48 -17.27
N LYS A 11 -13.61 -2.49 -16.84
CA LYS A 11 -13.10 -1.39 -16.02
C LYS A 11 -12.26 -1.99 -14.88
N PRO A 12 -11.09 -1.43 -14.54
CA PRO A 12 -10.33 -1.95 -13.40
C PRO A 12 -11.22 -1.93 -12.16
N LEU A 13 -11.22 -3.02 -11.39
CA LEU A 13 -12.12 -3.22 -10.22
C LEU A 13 -12.08 -2.05 -9.24
N ASP A 14 -10.93 -1.37 -9.14
CA ASP A 14 -10.73 -0.19 -8.31
C ASP A 14 -11.59 1.03 -8.72
N LYS A 15 -12.02 1.09 -9.98
CA LYS A 15 -12.89 2.14 -10.54
C LYS A 15 -14.37 1.79 -10.53
N MET A 16 -14.73 0.53 -10.24
CA MET A 16 -16.13 0.13 -10.13
C MET A 16 -16.74 0.69 -8.84
N THR A 17 -18.04 0.94 -8.85
CA THR A 17 -18.82 1.31 -7.66
C THR A 17 -19.09 0.08 -6.81
N ALA A 18 -19.42 0.27 -5.54
CA ALA A 18 -19.73 -0.85 -4.64
C ALA A 18 -20.89 -1.71 -5.18
N LYS A 19 -21.88 -1.10 -5.86
CA LYS A 19 -23.02 -1.82 -6.44
C LYS A 19 -22.60 -2.75 -7.59
N GLU A 20 -21.79 -2.24 -8.52
CA GLU A 20 -21.24 -3.04 -9.64
C GLU A 20 -20.38 -4.20 -9.13
N LEU A 21 -19.59 -3.98 -8.06
CA LEU A 21 -18.78 -5.02 -7.43
C LEU A 21 -19.65 -6.08 -6.74
N ARG A 22 -20.76 -5.69 -6.08
CA ARG A 22 -21.69 -6.65 -5.48
C ARG A 22 -22.39 -7.49 -6.54
N GLU A 23 -22.83 -6.88 -7.63
CA GLU A 23 -23.45 -7.61 -8.74
C GLU A 23 -22.45 -8.61 -9.33
N LEU A 24 -21.21 -8.20 -9.61
CA LEU A 24 -20.17 -9.13 -10.08
C LEU A 24 -19.88 -10.28 -9.11
N ALA A 25 -19.86 -10.01 -7.80
CA ALA A 25 -19.69 -11.03 -6.76
C ALA A 25 -20.88 -12.00 -6.68
N MET A 26 -22.11 -11.52 -6.89
CA MET A 26 -23.30 -12.36 -6.97
C MET A 26 -23.33 -13.23 -8.22
N THR A 27 -22.98 -12.68 -9.39
CA THR A 27 -22.99 -13.42 -10.65
C THR A 27 -21.93 -14.52 -10.68
N THR A 28 -20.80 -14.31 -10.00
CA THR A 28 -19.75 -15.32 -9.84
C THR A 28 -20.08 -16.34 -8.76
N GLY A 29 -21.04 -16.06 -7.88
CA GLY A 29 -21.54 -17.00 -6.86
C GLY A 29 -20.53 -17.41 -5.79
N ALA A 30 -19.34 -16.81 -5.78
CA ALA A 30 -18.19 -17.29 -5.02
C ALA A 30 -18.02 -16.59 -3.65
N VAL A 31 -18.66 -15.45 -3.44
CA VAL A 31 -18.49 -14.64 -2.22
C VAL A 31 -19.75 -14.68 -1.36
N VAL A 32 -19.67 -15.29 -0.18
CA VAL A 32 -20.76 -15.28 0.81
C VAL A 32 -20.66 -13.99 1.64
N GLY A 33 -21.77 -13.24 1.76
CA GLY A 33 -21.80 -11.99 2.54
C GLY A 33 -21.53 -10.71 1.75
N VAL A 34 -21.76 -10.72 0.43
CA VAL A 34 -21.59 -9.59 -0.50
C VAL A 34 -22.20 -8.26 0.01
N HIS A 35 -23.32 -8.33 0.72
CA HIS A 35 -24.00 -7.13 1.25
C HIS A 35 -23.33 -6.52 2.48
N ALA A 36 -22.60 -7.32 3.26
CA ALA A 36 -21.91 -6.89 4.47
C ALA A 36 -20.48 -6.38 4.20
N MET A 37 -19.92 -6.70 3.03
CA MET A 37 -18.54 -6.36 2.68
C MET A 37 -18.39 -4.92 2.21
N ASN A 38 -17.31 -4.27 2.67
CA ASN A 38 -16.90 -2.95 2.20
C ASN A 38 -16.35 -3.01 0.76
N LYS A 39 -16.28 -1.85 0.09
CA LYS A 39 -15.76 -1.77 -1.30
C LYS A 39 -14.37 -2.41 -1.45
N ALA A 40 -13.48 -2.23 -0.47
CA ALA A 40 -12.14 -2.79 -0.51
C ALA A 40 -12.13 -4.33 -0.36
N GLU A 41 -13.03 -4.87 0.48
CA GLU A 41 -13.19 -6.30 0.72
C GLU A 41 -13.80 -7.00 -0.51
N LEU A 42 -14.80 -6.38 -1.15
CA LEU A 42 -15.37 -6.89 -2.41
C LEU A 42 -14.32 -6.95 -3.53
N ILE A 43 -13.46 -5.94 -3.64
CA ILE A 43 -12.37 -5.95 -4.62
C ILE A 43 -11.38 -7.08 -4.32
N ALA A 44 -11.03 -7.29 -3.04
CA ALA A 44 -10.12 -8.35 -2.64
C ALA A 44 -10.69 -9.73 -2.95
N ALA A 45 -11.94 -10.00 -2.54
CA ALA A 45 -12.61 -11.28 -2.79
C ALA A 45 -12.74 -11.58 -4.29
N ILE A 46 -13.12 -10.59 -5.11
CA ILE A 46 -13.21 -10.75 -6.57
C ILE A 46 -11.83 -10.95 -7.20
N LYS A 47 -10.76 -10.33 -6.67
CA LYS A 47 -9.39 -10.52 -7.16
C LYS A 47 -8.81 -11.89 -6.80
N GLU A 48 -9.09 -12.39 -5.60
CA GLU A 48 -8.71 -13.73 -5.14
C GLU A 48 -9.37 -14.81 -6.00
N GLU A 49 -10.69 -14.72 -6.23
CA GLU A 49 -11.44 -15.66 -7.07
C GLU A 49 -11.03 -15.62 -8.55
N ARG A 50 -10.66 -14.44 -9.07
CA ARG A 50 -10.16 -14.31 -10.45
C ARG A 50 -8.71 -14.79 -10.63
N GLY A 51 -8.06 -15.29 -9.58
CA GLY A 51 -6.68 -15.80 -9.63
C GLY A 51 -5.64 -14.73 -9.98
N ILE A 52 -6.01 -13.45 -9.90
CA ILE A 52 -5.10 -12.35 -10.15
C ILE A 52 -4.39 -12.09 -8.83
N VAL A 53 -3.24 -12.75 -8.64
CA VAL A 53 -2.26 -12.38 -7.62
C VAL A 53 -1.73 -10.98 -8.00
N ASP A 54 -2.48 -9.97 -7.61
CA ASP A 54 -2.12 -8.58 -7.80
C ASP A 54 -1.07 -8.24 -6.73
N GLU A 55 0.20 -8.58 -7.01
CA GLU A 55 1.34 -8.11 -6.21
C GLU A 55 1.45 -6.57 -6.20
N LYS A 56 0.62 -5.88 -6.99
CA LYS A 56 0.63 -4.43 -7.10
C LYS A 56 -0.20 -3.79 -5.99
N GLY A 57 0.52 -3.61 -4.88
CA GLY A 57 0.46 -2.36 -4.15
C GLY A 57 -0.77 -2.25 -3.26
N LYS A 58 -0.79 -3.05 -2.18
CA LYS A 58 -1.26 -2.50 -0.90
C LYS A 58 -0.62 -1.11 -0.81
N LYS A 59 -1.43 -0.04 -0.87
CA LYS A 59 -1.01 1.28 -0.42
C LYS A 59 -0.48 1.00 0.98
N LYS A 60 0.85 0.92 1.13
CA LYS A 60 1.45 0.52 2.40
C LYS A 60 0.96 1.58 3.36
N ALA A 61 -0.03 1.24 4.19
CA ALA A 61 -0.35 1.99 5.38
C ALA A 61 1.02 2.31 5.98
N THR A 62 1.33 3.60 6.05
CA THR A 62 2.69 4.03 6.29
C THR A 62 3.05 3.49 7.66
N ASP A 63 3.84 2.41 7.69
CA ASP A 63 4.06 1.67 8.92
C ASP A 63 4.83 2.57 9.88
N VAL A 64 4.09 3.15 10.83
CA VAL A 64 4.60 4.10 11.81
C VAL A 64 5.69 3.44 12.64
N ARG A 65 5.61 2.12 12.88
CA ARG A 65 6.62 1.36 13.62
C ARG A 65 7.91 1.25 12.81
N ALA A 66 7.83 0.94 11.52
CA ALA A 66 8.99 0.94 10.63
C ALA A 66 9.63 2.33 10.47
N LEU A 67 8.82 3.40 10.45
CA LEU A 67 9.34 4.77 10.44
C LEU A 67 10.07 5.14 11.74
N LYS A 68 9.55 4.73 12.90
CA LYS A 68 10.20 4.92 14.21
C LYS A 68 11.51 4.14 14.33
N ALA A 69 11.57 2.92 13.81
CA ALA A 69 12.81 2.13 13.75
C ALA A 69 13.90 2.88 12.94
N LYS A 70 13.56 3.35 11.74
CA LYS A 70 14.48 4.14 10.90
C LYS A 70 14.95 5.44 11.56
N ILE A 71 14.10 6.07 12.39
CA ILE A 71 14.50 7.27 13.15
C ILE A 71 15.59 6.91 14.15
N LYS A 72 15.44 5.81 14.89
CA LYS A 72 16.43 5.35 15.87
C LYS A 72 17.79 5.07 15.21
N ASP A 73 17.79 4.32 14.11
CA ASP A 73 19.02 4.02 13.36
C ASP A 73 19.74 5.29 12.87
N LEU A 74 18.97 6.31 12.46
CA LEU A 74 19.54 7.59 12.02
C LEU A 74 20.05 8.44 13.18
N GLN A 75 19.50 8.30 14.39
CA GLN A 75 20.02 8.97 15.58
C GLN A 75 21.40 8.40 15.94
N ASP A 76 21.54 7.07 15.91
CA ASP A 76 22.82 6.41 16.17
C ASP A 76 23.87 6.81 15.12
N LYS A 77 23.49 6.83 13.84
CA LYS A 77 24.39 7.30 12.75
C LYS A 77 24.75 8.77 12.88
N ARG A 78 23.83 9.61 13.35
CA ARG A 78 24.12 11.03 13.64
C ARG A 78 25.13 11.14 14.77
N GLN A 79 24.98 10.38 15.84
CA GLN A 79 25.89 10.41 16.98
C GLN A 79 27.31 10.04 16.56
N LYS A 80 27.46 8.94 15.82
CA LYS A 80 28.74 8.53 15.22
C LYS A 80 29.33 9.61 14.31
N ALA A 81 28.52 10.24 13.46
CA ALA A 81 28.99 11.31 12.58
C ALA A 81 29.46 12.55 13.35
N VAL A 82 28.90 12.84 14.52
CA VAL A 82 29.34 13.94 15.40
C VAL A 82 30.68 13.57 16.05
N GLU A 83 30.80 12.35 16.56
CA GLU A 83 32.05 11.82 17.14
C GLU A 83 33.21 11.80 16.13
N GLU A 84 32.91 11.46 14.87
CA GLU A 84 33.87 11.49 13.75
C GLU A 84 34.16 12.92 13.23
N GLY A 85 33.56 13.97 13.79
CA GLY A 85 33.75 15.36 13.33
C GLY A 85 33.11 15.68 11.96
N ARG A 86 32.27 14.78 11.42
CA ARG A 86 31.63 14.92 10.10
C ARG A 86 30.35 15.76 10.19
N SER A 87 30.50 17.06 10.40
CA SER A 87 29.40 18.02 10.58
C SER A 87 28.33 17.98 9.47
N LYS A 88 28.74 17.99 8.19
CA LYS A 88 27.81 17.91 7.04
C LYS A 88 26.98 16.62 7.03
N LEU A 89 27.59 15.52 7.44
CA LEU A 89 26.92 14.22 7.50
C LEU A 89 25.92 14.18 8.67
N ALA A 90 26.32 14.69 9.83
CA ALA A 90 25.44 14.84 11.00
C ALA A 90 24.22 15.73 10.69
N ASP A 91 24.41 16.82 9.94
CA ASP A 91 23.32 17.69 9.48
C ASP A 91 22.38 17.02 8.49
N SER A 92 22.91 16.23 7.55
CA SER A 92 22.10 15.41 6.64
C SER A 92 21.21 14.44 7.42
N PHE A 93 21.77 13.75 8.43
CA PHE A 93 20.99 12.87 9.30
C PHE A 93 19.94 13.62 10.11
N ARG A 94 20.27 14.80 10.67
CA ARG A 94 19.31 15.67 11.37
C ARG A 94 18.10 16.01 10.48
N ARG A 95 18.34 16.41 9.23
CA ARG A 95 17.27 16.74 8.27
C ARG A 95 16.41 15.52 7.94
N ARG A 96 17.03 14.36 7.69
CA ARG A 96 16.32 13.09 7.44
C ARG A 96 15.44 12.68 8.62
N ILE A 97 15.96 12.77 9.85
CA ILE A 97 15.19 12.50 11.08
C ILE A 97 13.98 13.43 11.18
N SER A 98 14.16 14.74 10.97
CA SER A 98 13.05 15.71 11.00
C SER A 98 11.95 15.38 9.99
N ASN A 99 12.34 15.03 8.76
CA ASN A 99 11.40 14.63 7.72
C ASN A 99 10.65 13.34 8.08
N LEU A 100 11.33 12.33 8.63
CA LEU A 100 10.67 11.10 9.09
C LEU A 100 9.71 11.38 10.26
N LYS A 101 10.09 12.21 11.23
CA LYS A 101 9.20 12.66 12.32
C LYS A 101 7.97 13.42 11.82
N LYS A 102 8.08 14.16 10.71
CA LYS A 102 6.94 14.81 10.05
C LYS A 102 6.06 13.77 9.35
N LYS A 103 6.65 12.77 8.68
CA LYS A 103 5.91 11.67 8.05
C LYS A 103 5.14 10.83 9.07
N THR A 104 5.74 10.50 10.23
CA THR A 104 5.04 9.77 11.30
C THR A 104 3.85 10.55 11.85
N ARG A 105 3.96 11.87 11.98
CA ARG A 105 2.86 12.74 12.43
C ARG A 105 1.72 12.92 11.41
N ARG A 106 1.98 12.67 10.13
CA ARG A 106 0.97 12.71 9.06
C ARG A 106 0.29 11.36 8.82
N ALA A 107 0.92 10.29 9.30
CA ALA A 107 0.45 8.92 9.14
C ALA A 107 -0.35 8.41 10.34
N ALA A 108 -0.20 9.06 11.50
CA ALA A 108 -1.06 8.93 12.67
C ALA A 108 -2.20 9.94 12.57
#